data_AF-A0A832HG21-F1
#
_entry.id   AF-A0A832HG21-F1
#
_cell.length_a   1.000
_cell.length_b   1.000
_cell.length_c   1.000
_cell.angle_alpha   90.00
_cell.angle_beta   90.00
_cell.angle_gamma   90.00
#
_symmetry.space_group_name_H-M   'P 1'
#
loop_
_entity.id
_entity.type
_entity.pdbx_description
1 polymer ?
#
loop_
_entity_poly.entity_id
_entity_poly.type
_entity_poly.pdbx_seq_one_letter_code
_entity_poly.pdbx_strand_id
1 'polypeptide(L)'
;MGLWRRVISGFKTHGDKPLRRGSSRRRGYSATEAVISVGVATVLIGLMGVAVSKAQRAKYNTMCSGNLRNISLAFRQYATDNLGRLPAPAEMGIQWEDCLRRYIHRSTFQCPSDKELFATVGSSYDWRETGDPKTTLANRLITDVSHANTALTFEALPGWHEAGKVQMVTLEGQVLTVSQNTLIDDLMRAVRQ
;
A
#
# COMPACT_ATOMS: atom_id res chain seq x y z
N MET A 1 -36.07 30.14 3.42
CA MET A 1 -37.07 29.38 2.63
C MET A 1 -37.87 30.33 1.72
N GLY A 2 -37.37 30.75 0.56
CA GLY A 2 -38.17 31.71 -0.23
C GLY A 2 -37.69 32.20 -1.60
N LEU A 3 -36.62 31.66 -2.19
CA LEU A 3 -36.02 32.26 -3.39
C LEU A 3 -36.11 31.43 -4.69
N TRP A 4 -36.82 30.29 -4.69
CA TRP A 4 -36.88 29.39 -5.86
C TRP A 4 -38.18 29.47 -6.68
N ARG A 5 -39.06 30.46 -6.47
CA ARG A 5 -40.43 30.48 -7.03
C ARG A 5 -40.64 31.35 -8.28
N ARG A 6 -39.59 31.88 -8.92
CA ARG A 6 -39.72 32.89 -10.01
C ARG A 6 -39.09 32.55 -11.37
N VAL A 7 -38.78 31.29 -11.65
CA VAL A 7 -38.09 30.90 -12.91
C VAL A 7 -39.02 30.22 -13.93
N ILE A 8 -40.32 30.06 -13.66
CA ILE A 8 -41.25 29.28 -14.51
C ILE A 8 -42.26 30.19 -15.23
N SER A 9 -41.81 31.23 -15.94
CA SER A 9 -42.69 31.98 -16.84
C SER A 9 -41.93 32.37 -18.12
N GLY A 10 -42.08 31.58 -19.17
CA GLY A 10 -41.52 31.97 -20.48
C GLY A 10 -41.40 30.91 -21.56
N PHE A 11 -42.03 29.73 -21.45
CA PHE A 11 -41.95 28.74 -22.53
C PHE A 11 -43.08 28.96 -23.55
N LYS A 12 -42.79 29.77 -24.59
CA LYS A 12 -43.59 29.85 -25.82
C LYS A 12 -43.44 28.53 -26.58
N THR A 13 -44.55 27.84 -26.83
CA THR A 13 -44.60 26.66 -27.70
C THR A 13 -44.39 27.11 -29.15
N HIS A 14 -43.15 27.01 -29.65
CA HIS A 14 -42.91 27.06 -31.09
C HIS A 14 -43.57 25.83 -31.71
N GLY A 15 -44.44 26.05 -32.70
CA GLY A 15 -45.07 24.97 -33.46
C GLY A 15 -44.01 24.11 -34.14
N ASP A 16 -43.78 22.93 -33.60
CA ASP A 16 -42.88 21.93 -34.13
C ASP A 16 -43.39 21.47 -35.51
N LYS A 17 -42.63 21.78 -36.55
CA LYS A 17 -42.78 21.13 -37.86
C LYS A 17 -42.57 19.63 -37.61
N PRO A 18 -43.45 18.74 -38.08
CA PRO A 18 -43.27 17.31 -37.87
C PRO A 18 -41.93 16.92 -38.49
N LEU A 19 -40.98 16.53 -37.64
CA LEU A 19 -39.72 15.94 -38.09
C LEU A 19 -40.10 14.73 -38.93
N ARG A 20 -39.82 14.81 -40.24
CA ARG A 20 -39.94 13.67 -41.14
C ARG A 20 -39.16 12.53 -40.50
N ARG A 21 -39.90 11.55 -40.00
CA ARG A 21 -39.37 10.34 -39.36
C ARG A 21 -38.69 9.55 -40.46
N GLY A 22 -37.43 9.87 -40.75
CA GLY A 22 -36.57 9.02 -41.53
C GLY A 22 -36.65 7.64 -40.89
N SER A 23 -37.15 6.66 -41.63
CA SER A 23 -37.24 5.29 -41.16
C SER A 23 -35.81 4.79 -40.95
N SER A 24 -35.26 5.01 -39.76
CA SER A 24 -34.06 4.30 -39.36
C SER A 24 -34.48 2.85 -39.28
N ARG A 25 -34.15 2.08 -40.34
CA ARG A 25 -34.29 0.63 -40.33
C ARG A 25 -33.49 0.15 -39.13
N ARG A 26 -34.19 -0.20 -38.05
CA ARG A 26 -33.59 -0.85 -36.89
C ARG A 26 -33.07 -2.19 -37.37
N ARG A 27 -31.76 -2.29 -37.58
CA ARG A 27 -31.08 -3.58 -37.78
C ARG A 27 -31.06 -4.26 -36.42
N GLY A 28 -31.89 -5.28 -36.25
CA GLY A 28 -31.82 -6.18 -35.10
C GLY A 28 -30.70 -7.20 -35.30
N TYR A 29 -30.04 -7.57 -34.21
CA TYR A 29 -29.13 -8.71 -34.22
C TYR A 29 -29.91 -9.98 -34.56
N SER A 30 -29.34 -10.82 -35.43
CA SER A 30 -29.88 -12.17 -35.61
C SER A 30 -29.69 -12.99 -34.33
N ALA A 31 -30.53 -14.00 -34.12
CA ALA A 31 -30.45 -14.87 -32.95
C ALA A 31 -29.06 -15.53 -32.81
N THR A 32 -28.45 -15.90 -33.94
CA THR A 32 -27.12 -16.50 -34.00
C THR A 32 -26.01 -15.49 -33.67
N GLU A 33 -26.06 -14.27 -34.20
CA GLU A 33 -25.06 -13.24 -33.88
C GLU A 33 -25.10 -12.84 -32.40
N ALA A 34 -26.28 -12.79 -31.79
CA ALA A 34 -26.42 -12.50 -30.36
C ALA A 34 -25.75 -13.58 -29.50
N VAL A 35 -25.93 -14.87 -29.85
CA VAL A 35 -25.30 -16.00 -29.13
C VAL A 35 -23.79 -15.98 -29.30
N ILE A 36 -23.28 -15.78 -30.52
CA ILE A 36 -21.83 -15.71 -30.78
C ILE A 36 -21.19 -14.55 -30.01
N SER A 37 -21.82 -13.38 -30.01
CA SER A 37 -21.29 -12.19 -29.34
C SER A 37 -21.20 -12.37 -27.83
N VAL A 38 -22.23 -12.94 -27.20
CA VAL A 38 -22.21 -13.25 -25.76
C VAL A 38 -21.17 -14.33 -25.46
N GLY A 39 -21.04 -15.35 -26.32
CA GLY A 39 -20.01 -16.40 -26.18
C GLY A 39 -18.58 -15.85 -26.21
N VAL A 40 -18.29 -14.93 -27.14
CA VAL A 40 -16.97 -14.27 -27.18
C VAL A 40 -16.76 -13.39 -25.95
N ALA A 41 -17.79 -12.63 -25.52
CA ALA A 41 -17.71 -11.77 -24.35
C ALA A 41 -17.45 -12.53 -23.05
N THR A 42 -18.11 -13.68 -22.82
CA THR A 42 -17.89 -14.49 -21.62
C THR A 42 -16.48 -15.05 -21.55
N VAL A 43 -15.93 -15.51 -22.69
CA VAL A 43 -14.53 -15.97 -22.78
C VAL A 43 -13.57 -14.83 -22.44
N LEU A 44 -13.77 -13.63 -23.01
CA LEU A 44 -12.91 -12.47 -22.75
C LEU A 44 -12.94 -12.05 -21.28
N ILE A 45 -14.12 -11.99 -20.66
CA ILE A 45 -14.27 -11.65 -19.24
C ILE A 45 -13.59 -12.70 -18.35
N GLY A 46 -13.71 -13.99 -18.69
CA GLY A 46 -13.03 -15.08 -17.98
C GLY A 46 -11.51 -14.92 -17.98
N LEU A 47 -10.92 -14.54 -19.12
CA LEU A 47 -9.48 -14.29 -19.23
C LEU A 47 -9.03 -13.05 -18.46
N MET A 48 -9.86 -11.99 -18.42
CA MET A 48 -9.58 -10.78 -17.64
C MET A 48 -9.45 -11.06 -16.14
N GLY A 49 -10.27 -11.97 -15.59
CA GLY A 49 -10.24 -12.30 -14.16
C GLY A 49 -8.86 -12.73 -13.66
N VAL A 50 -8.15 -13.59 -14.39
CA VAL A 50 -6.80 -14.05 -14.02
C VAL A 50 -5.78 -12.91 -14.12
N ALA A 51 -5.92 -12.02 -15.10
CA ALA A 51 -5.04 -10.86 -15.25
C ALA A 51 -5.21 -9.85 -14.09
N VAL A 52 -6.44 -9.61 -13.63
CA VAL A 52 -6.70 -8.71 -12.50
C VAL A 52 -6.04 -9.21 -11.23
N SER A 53 -6.11 -10.51 -10.92
CA SER A 53 -5.48 -11.07 -9.72
C SER A 53 -3.97 -10.85 -9.67
N LYS A 54 -3.28 -11.01 -10.82
CA LYS A 54 -1.85 -10.71 -10.94
C LYS A 54 -1.56 -9.22 -10.75
N ALA A 55 -2.37 -8.36 -11.36
CA ALA A 55 -2.22 -6.91 -11.23
C ALA A 55 -2.44 -6.42 -9.78
N GLN A 56 -3.40 -6.99 -9.06
CA GLN A 56 -3.63 -6.66 -7.65
C GLN A 56 -2.43 -7.06 -6.78
N ARG A 57 -1.84 -8.25 -6.99
CA ARG A 57 -0.63 -8.67 -6.26
C ARG A 57 0.54 -7.72 -6.50
N ALA A 58 0.75 -7.29 -7.75
CA ALA A 58 1.79 -6.31 -8.08
C ALA A 58 1.52 -4.96 -7.41
N LYS A 59 0.27 -4.47 -7.46
CA LYS A 59 -0.16 -3.24 -6.77
C LYS A 59 0.13 -3.31 -5.27
N TYR A 60 -0.27 -4.40 -4.60
CA TYR A 60 -0.05 -4.54 -3.16
C TYR A 60 1.43 -4.62 -2.81
N ASN A 61 2.25 -5.29 -3.63
CA ASN A 61 3.71 -5.25 -3.48
C ASN A 61 4.23 -3.81 -3.49
N THR A 62 3.90 -3.03 -4.53
CA THR A 62 4.32 -1.63 -4.63
C THR A 62 3.80 -0.77 -3.47
N MET A 63 2.57 -0.99 -3.01
CA MET A 63 2.01 -0.29 -1.86
C MET A 63 2.78 -0.61 -0.57
N CYS A 64 3.06 -1.89 -0.30
CA CYS A 64 3.79 -2.29 0.91
C CYS A 64 5.26 -1.83 0.86
N SER A 65 5.91 -1.84 -0.30
CA SER A 65 7.23 -1.18 -0.46
C SER A 65 7.16 0.32 -0.21
N GLY A 66 6.09 0.99 -0.65
CA GLY A 66 5.87 2.41 -0.41
C GLY A 66 5.69 2.73 1.06
N ASN A 67 4.92 1.92 1.78
CA ASN A 67 4.76 2.02 3.23
C ASN A 67 6.10 1.92 3.96
N LEU A 68 6.92 0.91 3.63
CA LEU A 68 8.27 0.77 4.20
C LEU A 68 9.14 2.01 3.97
N ARG A 69 9.12 2.61 2.77
CA ARG A 69 9.84 3.87 2.50
C ARG A 69 9.30 5.05 3.32
N ASN A 70 7.99 5.13 3.50
CA ASN A 70 7.39 6.18 4.32
C ASN A 70 7.76 6.00 5.80
N ILE A 71 7.83 4.75 6.29
CA ILE A 71 8.27 4.44 7.65
C ILE A 71 9.75 4.81 7.82
N SER A 72 10.63 4.47 6.88
CA SER A 72 12.05 4.87 6.98
C SER A 72 12.23 6.38 6.97
N LEU A 73 11.44 7.10 6.17
CA LEU A 73 11.41 8.57 6.20
C LEU A 73 10.97 9.10 7.57
N ALA A 74 9.94 8.49 8.18
CA ALA A 74 9.46 8.86 9.51
C ALA A 74 10.52 8.64 10.60
N PHE A 75 11.28 7.54 10.54
CA PHE A 75 12.43 7.32 11.43
C PHE A 75 13.50 8.39 11.27
N ARG A 76 13.80 8.81 10.03
CA ARG A 76 14.76 9.88 9.77
C ARG A 76 14.27 11.22 10.33
N GLN A 77 12.98 11.54 10.15
CA GLN A 77 12.39 12.74 10.70
C GLN A 77 12.37 12.72 12.24
N TYR A 78 12.04 11.57 12.85
CA TYR A 78 12.19 11.36 14.28
C TYR A 78 13.62 11.65 14.74
N ALA A 79 14.62 11.08 14.06
CA ALA A 79 16.01 11.28 14.42
C ALA A 79 16.44 12.74 14.29
N THR A 80 15.98 13.47 13.26
CA THR A 80 16.23 14.92 13.12
C THR A 80 15.73 15.69 14.35
N ASP A 81 14.54 15.37 14.84
CA ASP A 81 13.94 16.05 15.99
C ASP A 81 14.50 15.57 17.35
N ASN A 82 15.22 14.45 17.38
CA ASN A 82 15.73 13.79 18.60
C ASN A 82 17.26 13.65 18.59
N LEU A 83 17.99 14.71 18.23
CA LEU A 83 19.46 14.78 18.30
C LEU A 83 20.18 13.65 17.52
N GLY A 84 19.59 13.21 16.42
CA GLY A 84 20.11 12.13 15.57
C GLY A 84 19.86 10.72 16.10
N ARG A 85 19.09 10.54 17.17
CA ARG A 85 18.80 9.23 17.78
C ARG A 85 17.54 8.59 17.23
N LEU A 86 17.61 7.29 17.01
CA LEU A 86 16.46 6.44 16.74
C LEU A 86 15.63 6.23 18.02
N PRO A 87 14.32 5.93 17.90
CA PRO A 87 13.45 5.76 19.05
C PRO A 87 13.89 4.58 19.92
N ALA A 88 13.44 4.57 21.18
CA ALA A 88 13.69 3.50 22.15
C ALA A 88 12.36 3.11 22.85
N PRO A 89 11.38 2.57 22.11
CA PRO A 89 10.05 2.27 22.60
C PRO A 89 10.04 1.33 23.80
N ALA A 90 10.93 0.33 23.85
CA ALA A 90 11.07 -0.54 25.02
C ALA A 90 11.48 0.23 26.29
N GLU A 91 12.36 1.23 26.17
CA GLU A 91 12.76 2.10 27.30
C GLU A 91 11.60 3.01 27.74
N MET A 92 10.74 3.41 26.81
CA MET A 92 9.59 4.30 27.03
C MET A 92 8.29 3.57 27.44
N GLY A 93 8.25 2.24 27.33
CA GLY A 93 7.05 1.44 27.60
C GLY A 93 5.89 1.68 26.60
N ILE A 94 6.20 2.06 25.36
CA ILE A 94 5.22 2.32 24.30
C ILE A 94 5.47 1.47 23.06
N GLN A 95 4.51 1.40 22.15
CA GLN A 95 4.72 0.74 20.86
C GLN A 95 5.62 1.61 19.96
N TRP A 96 6.41 0.99 19.09
CA TRP A 96 7.32 1.73 18.21
C TRP A 96 6.56 2.56 17.17
N GLU A 97 5.40 2.09 16.73
CA GLU A 97 4.50 2.83 15.85
C GLU A 97 4.08 4.15 16.49
N ASP A 98 3.81 4.15 17.81
CA ASP A 98 3.43 5.35 18.54
C ASP A 98 4.56 6.39 18.58
N CYS A 99 5.82 5.97 18.57
CA CYS A 99 6.97 6.88 18.45
C CYS A 99 6.94 7.69 17.15
N LEU A 100 6.39 7.11 16.09
CA LEU A 100 6.39 7.70 14.74
C LEU A 100 5.09 8.41 14.37
N ARG A 101 4.05 8.35 15.23
CA ARG A 101 2.71 8.92 14.92
C ARG A 101 2.68 10.41 14.63
N ARG A 102 3.68 11.17 15.08
CA ARG A 102 3.83 12.59 14.71
C ARG A 102 4.25 12.79 13.25
N TYR A 103 4.90 11.80 12.66
CA TYR A 103 5.53 11.89 11.33
C TYR A 103 4.80 11.07 10.26
N ILE A 104 4.02 10.06 10.67
CA ILE A 104 3.35 9.14 9.74
C ILE A 104 1.95 8.77 10.21
N HIS A 105 1.07 8.47 9.25
CA HIS A 105 -0.31 8.09 9.52
C HIS A 105 -0.41 6.60 9.88
N ARG A 106 -1.34 6.25 10.79
CA ARG A 106 -1.50 4.85 11.26
C ARG A 106 -1.76 3.85 10.13
N SER A 107 -2.46 4.27 9.09
CA SER A 107 -2.75 3.44 7.91
C SER A 107 -1.50 2.99 7.16
N THR A 108 -0.36 3.65 7.34
CA THR A 108 0.90 3.27 6.70
C THR A 108 1.49 2.01 7.32
N PHE A 109 1.13 1.66 8.56
CA PHE A 109 1.55 0.40 9.19
C PHE A 109 0.75 -0.81 8.72
N GLN A 110 -0.24 -0.63 7.82
CA GLN A 110 -1.03 -1.72 7.26
C GLN A 110 -0.54 -2.10 5.86
N CYS A 111 -0.12 -3.35 5.69
CA CYS A 111 0.09 -3.92 4.36
C CYS A 111 -1.24 -4.52 3.84
N PRO A 112 -1.74 -4.15 2.65
CA PRO A 112 -2.97 -4.76 2.11
C PRO A 112 -2.90 -6.26 1.83
N SER A 113 -1.69 -6.83 1.73
CA SER A 113 -1.49 -8.28 1.61
C SER A 113 -1.58 -9.01 2.95
N ASP A 114 -1.48 -8.30 4.07
CA ASP A 114 -1.63 -8.87 5.40
C ASP A 114 -3.12 -9.06 5.73
N LYS A 115 -3.49 -10.30 6.01
CA LYS A 115 -4.88 -10.70 6.30
C LYS A 115 -5.11 -11.04 7.76
N GLU A 116 -4.07 -11.10 8.59
CA GLU A 116 -4.13 -11.75 9.90
C GLU A 116 -3.44 -10.92 10.98
N LEU A 117 -2.23 -10.43 10.69
CA LEU A 117 -1.37 -9.86 11.70
C LEU A 117 -1.85 -8.47 12.12
N PHE A 118 -2.10 -7.57 11.17
CA PHE A 118 -2.53 -6.21 11.44
C PHE A 118 -3.78 -6.12 12.34
N ALA A 119 -4.75 -7.02 12.14
CA ALA A 119 -5.97 -7.05 12.95
C ALA A 119 -5.70 -7.41 14.42
N THR A 120 -4.62 -8.17 14.68
CA THR A 120 -4.25 -8.67 16.01
C THR A 120 -3.29 -7.71 16.72
N VAL A 121 -2.26 -7.24 16.03
CA VAL A 121 -1.16 -6.47 16.65
C VAL A 121 -1.20 -4.97 16.32
N GLY A 122 -1.97 -4.57 15.30
CA GLY A 122 -2.09 -3.17 14.87
C GLY A 122 -1.02 -2.70 13.88
N SER A 123 -0.14 -3.61 13.42
CA SER A 123 0.93 -3.34 12.46
C SER A 123 1.28 -4.58 11.65
N SER A 124 1.53 -4.40 10.35
CA SER A 124 2.03 -5.43 9.44
C SER A 124 3.56 -5.43 9.37
N TYR A 125 4.21 -4.44 9.98
CA TYR A 125 5.65 -4.26 9.92
C TYR A 125 6.24 -4.38 11.31
N ASP A 126 7.51 -4.74 11.34
CA ASP A 126 8.31 -4.72 12.54
C ASP A 126 9.60 -3.95 12.27
N TRP A 127 10.26 -3.48 13.31
CA TRP A 127 11.47 -2.70 13.21
C TRP A 127 12.59 -3.33 14.02
N ARG A 128 13.82 -2.93 13.76
CA ARG A 128 15.00 -3.55 14.38
C ARG A 128 15.23 -3.07 15.82
N GLU A 129 14.40 -3.56 16.72
CA GLU A 129 14.61 -3.52 18.17
C GLU A 129 14.86 -4.93 18.69
N THR A 130 16.12 -5.30 18.74
CA THR A 130 16.51 -6.61 19.27
C THR A 130 16.80 -6.50 20.77
N GLY A 131 16.78 -7.64 21.47
CA GLY A 131 17.17 -7.71 22.88
C GLY A 131 18.68 -7.60 23.14
N ASP A 132 19.52 -7.64 22.09
CA ASP A 132 20.97 -7.51 22.21
C ASP A 132 21.40 -6.06 21.89
N PRO A 133 22.06 -5.36 22.82
CA PRO A 133 22.59 -4.01 22.60
C PRO A 133 23.50 -3.86 21.37
N LYS A 134 24.15 -4.94 20.92
CA LYS A 134 25.04 -4.91 19.74
C LYS A 134 24.27 -4.93 18.42
N THR A 135 23.08 -5.50 18.41
CA THR A 135 22.32 -5.73 17.17
C THR A 135 21.08 -4.82 17.05
N THR A 136 20.68 -4.16 18.14
CA THR A 136 19.52 -3.26 18.17
C THR A 136 19.82 -1.89 17.56
N LEU A 137 18.83 -1.28 16.92
CA LEU A 137 18.86 0.12 16.50
C LEU A 137 18.27 1.07 17.55
N ALA A 138 17.64 0.54 18.60
CA ALA A 138 17.00 1.37 19.63
C ALA A 138 18.01 2.28 20.33
N ASN A 139 17.62 3.55 20.50
CA ASN A 139 18.43 4.60 21.12
C ASN A 139 19.81 4.86 20.45
N ARG A 140 20.07 4.31 19.26
CA ARG A 140 21.33 4.51 18.53
C ARG A 140 21.32 5.81 17.74
N LEU A 141 22.49 6.41 17.55
CA LEU A 141 22.65 7.47 16.57
C LEU A 141 22.49 6.86 15.17
N ILE A 142 21.76 7.55 14.30
CA ILE A 142 21.59 7.11 12.91
C ILE A 142 22.92 7.00 12.16
N THR A 143 23.93 7.77 12.58
CA THR A 143 25.30 7.77 12.04
C THR A 143 26.18 6.63 12.56
N ASP A 144 25.77 5.92 13.62
CA ASP A 144 26.56 4.83 14.20
C ASP A 144 26.45 3.53 13.38
N VAL A 145 25.57 3.49 12.39
CA VAL A 145 25.30 2.29 11.60
C VAL A 145 26.26 2.21 10.42
N SER A 146 27.09 1.16 10.42
CA SER A 146 28.22 1.04 9.48
C SER A 146 27.85 0.47 8.11
N HIS A 147 26.74 -0.26 7.99
CA HIS A 147 26.40 -0.98 6.77
C HIS A 147 25.20 -0.36 6.05
N ALA A 148 25.37 -0.03 4.77
CA ALA A 148 24.33 0.55 3.90
C ALA A 148 23.06 -0.34 3.81
N ASN A 149 23.22 -1.66 3.95
CA ASN A 149 22.15 -2.65 3.84
C ASN A 149 21.57 -3.11 5.20
N THR A 150 21.90 -2.47 6.31
CA THR A 150 21.31 -2.80 7.62
C THR A 150 19.79 -2.63 7.59
N ALA A 151 19.06 -3.70 7.93
CA ALA A 151 17.61 -3.64 8.04
C ALA A 151 17.17 -2.64 9.12
N LEU A 152 16.29 -1.71 8.78
CA LEU A 152 15.63 -0.78 9.70
C LEU A 152 14.23 -1.28 10.08
N THR A 153 13.40 -1.51 9.07
CA THR A 153 12.01 -1.97 9.19
C THR A 153 11.76 -3.06 8.15
N PHE A 154 10.91 -4.02 8.45
CA PHE A 154 10.64 -5.16 7.58
C PHE A 154 9.20 -5.66 7.74
N GLU A 155 8.76 -6.46 6.77
CA GLU A 155 7.52 -7.21 6.87
C GLU A 155 7.62 -8.24 7.98
N ALA A 156 6.64 -8.25 8.87
CA ALA A 156 6.66 -9.12 10.05
C ALA A 156 6.45 -10.61 9.71
N LEU A 157 5.84 -10.93 8.55
CA LEU A 157 5.67 -12.30 8.07
C LEU A 157 6.15 -12.46 6.62
N PRO A 158 6.75 -13.62 6.27
CA PRO A 158 7.13 -13.93 4.90
C PRO A 158 5.93 -14.28 4.02
N GLY A 159 6.10 -14.18 2.71
CA GLY A 159 5.17 -14.79 1.74
C GLY A 159 4.07 -13.88 1.21
N TRP A 160 3.92 -12.65 1.74
CA TRP A 160 2.88 -11.71 1.30
C TRP A 160 2.99 -11.31 -0.18
N HIS A 161 4.21 -11.14 -0.67
CA HIS A 161 4.46 -10.70 -2.05
C HIS A 161 5.20 -11.75 -2.88
N GLU A 162 6.14 -12.46 -2.26
CA GLU A 162 6.88 -13.57 -2.86
C GLU A 162 7.09 -14.68 -1.82
N ALA A 163 6.93 -15.94 -2.23
CA ALA A 163 6.97 -17.09 -1.32
C ALA A 163 8.33 -17.19 -0.61
N GLY A 164 8.32 -17.30 0.72
CA GLY A 164 9.54 -17.41 1.54
C GLY A 164 10.40 -16.14 1.60
N LYS A 165 9.93 -15.03 1.03
CA LYS A 165 10.62 -13.74 1.06
C LYS A 165 9.83 -12.70 1.86
N VAL A 166 10.58 -11.72 2.32
CA VAL A 166 10.12 -10.54 3.05
C VAL A 166 10.70 -9.30 2.39
N GLN A 167 9.97 -8.19 2.45
CA GLN A 167 10.53 -6.88 2.17
C GLN A 167 11.11 -6.27 3.44
N MET A 168 12.28 -5.64 3.31
CA MET A 168 12.87 -4.81 4.33
C MET A 168 13.31 -3.48 3.73
N VAL A 169 13.35 -2.43 4.55
CA VAL A 169 13.92 -1.14 4.19
C VAL A 169 15.17 -0.91 5.01
N THR A 170 16.20 -0.37 4.37
CA THR A 170 17.44 0.03 5.01
C THR A 170 17.30 1.42 5.64
N LEU A 171 18.27 1.82 6.47
CA LEU A 171 18.33 3.20 7.00
C LEU A 171 18.44 4.27 5.90
N GLU A 172 19.02 3.92 4.76
CA GLU A 172 19.13 4.79 3.58
C GLU A 172 17.81 4.88 2.79
N GLY A 173 16.80 4.09 3.16
CA GLY A 173 15.49 4.08 2.50
C GLY A 173 15.40 3.13 1.30
N GLN A 174 16.42 2.30 1.07
CA GLN A 174 16.38 1.28 0.02
C GLN A 174 15.48 0.12 0.46
N VAL A 175 14.48 -0.23 -0.36
CA VAL A 175 13.65 -1.41 -0.13
C VAL A 175 14.25 -2.60 -0.85
N LEU A 176 14.46 -3.68 -0.11
CA LEU A 176 15.04 -4.94 -0.57
C LEU A 176 14.04 -6.07 -0.34
N THR A 177 13.93 -6.99 -1.29
CA THR A 177 13.20 -8.24 -1.12
C THR A 177 14.22 -9.35 -0.87
N VAL A 178 14.23 -9.91 0.33
CA VAL A 178 15.23 -10.90 0.79
C VAL A 178 14.54 -12.15 1.30
N SER A 179 15.29 -13.26 1.38
CA SER A 179 14.77 -14.46 2.04
C SER A 179 14.61 -14.21 3.54
N GLN A 180 13.70 -14.92 4.20
CA GLN A 180 13.50 -14.81 5.64
C GLN A 180 14.80 -15.09 6.43
N ASN A 181 15.59 -16.09 6.01
CA ASN A 181 16.85 -16.43 6.67
C ASN A 181 17.87 -15.29 6.53
N THR A 182 17.95 -14.65 5.37
CA THR A 182 18.83 -13.50 5.14
C THR A 182 18.47 -12.32 6.06
N LEU A 183 17.17 -12.08 6.28
CA LEU A 183 16.75 -11.05 7.25
C LEU A 183 17.17 -11.44 8.68
N ILE A 184 16.94 -12.68 9.10
CA ILE A 184 17.33 -13.15 10.44
C ILE A 184 18.84 -13.01 10.63
N ASP A 185 19.64 -13.44 9.66
CA ASP A 185 21.11 -13.30 9.71
C ASP A 185 21.54 -11.82 9.80
N ASP A 186 20.81 -10.91 9.14
CA ASP A 186 21.06 -9.47 9.24
C ASP A 186 20.71 -8.92 10.63
N LEU A 187 19.58 -9.34 11.21
CA LEU A 187 19.12 -8.94 12.54
C LEU A 187 20.06 -9.43 13.65
N MET A 188 20.72 -10.57 13.46
CA MET A 188 21.72 -11.10 14.39
C MET A 188 23.10 -10.46 14.25
N ARG A 189 23.33 -9.67 13.20
CA ARG A 189 24.61 -8.97 12.98
C ARG A 189 24.73 -7.76 13.89
N ALA A 190 25.94 -7.47 14.36
CA ALA A 190 26.20 -6.21 15.06
C ALA A 190 25.99 -5.01 14.12
N VAL A 191 25.33 -3.97 14.62
CA VAL A 191 25.05 -2.72 13.87
C VAL A 191 26.31 -1.85 13.74
N ARG A 192 27.23 -2.00 14.70
CA ARG A 192 28.51 -1.31 14.78
C ARG A 192 29.64 -2.34 14.90
N GLN A 193 30.75 -2.11 14.21
CA GLN A 193 32.00 -2.88 14.37
C GLN A 193 32.82 -2.33 15.54
#